data_AF-A0AAU8IKP6-F1
#
_entry.id   AF-A0AAU8IKP6-F1
#
_cell.length_a   1.000
_cell.length_b   1.000
_cell.length_c   1.000
_cell.angle_alpha   90.00
_cell.angle_beta   90.00
_cell.angle_gamma   90.00
#
_symmetry.space_group_name_H-M   'P 1'
#
loop_
_entity.id
_entity.type
_entity.pdbx_description
1 polymer ?
#
loop_
_entity_poly.entity_id
_entity_poly.type
_entity_poly.pdbx_seq_one_letter_code
_entity_poly.pdbx_strand_id
1 'polypeptide(L)'
;MRRPATRRRRAWNAGADRPRLTLVPGSDAHRTVELAALTAESMPADVRGALVRPARGALVATWLPLGRTAAVPEGQVLLSWTSVGPDRTDVTAHLGRAHGEALLAVWPGLRGEWSGVVRPTVVQVLGLYATLPHVNTSVLSGSRQ
;
A
#
# COMPACT_ATOMS: atom_id res chain seq x y z
N MET A 1 49.60 42.49 11.32
CA MET A 1 49.34 42.20 9.89
C MET A 1 48.70 40.81 9.79
N ARG A 2 47.44 40.76 9.33
CA ARG A 2 46.54 39.65 8.91
C ARG A 2 46.54 38.29 9.65
N ARG A 3 45.42 38.08 10.37
CA ARG A 3 44.87 36.82 10.89
C ARG A 3 44.30 35.93 9.76
N PRO A 4 44.25 34.59 9.94
CA PRO A 4 43.66 33.65 8.98
C PRO A 4 42.12 33.67 9.02
N ALA A 5 41.50 33.50 7.85
CA ALA A 5 40.06 33.45 7.65
C ALA A 5 39.50 32.07 8.02
N THR A 6 38.67 32.02 9.07
CA THR A 6 37.86 30.86 9.43
C THR A 6 36.58 30.81 8.60
N ARG A 7 36.45 29.76 7.80
CA ARG A 7 35.24 29.42 7.03
C ARG A 7 34.14 29.03 8.02
N ARG A 8 33.21 29.95 8.27
CA ARG A 8 32.02 29.73 9.12
C ARG A 8 31.20 28.53 8.64
N ARG A 9 31.23 27.43 9.39
CA ARG A 9 30.16 26.44 9.42
C ARG A 9 28.89 27.14 9.91
N ARG A 10 27.88 27.27 9.06
CA ARG A 10 26.52 27.57 9.53
C ARG A 10 25.97 26.27 10.10
N ALA A 11 25.86 26.24 11.42
CA ALA A 11 25.02 25.28 12.12
C ALA A 11 23.60 25.42 11.57
N TRP A 12 23.06 24.33 11.02
CA TRP A 12 21.64 24.22 10.78
C TRP A 12 20.97 24.10 12.15
N ASN A 13 20.15 25.08 12.48
CA ASN A 13 19.35 25.11 13.70
C ASN A 13 18.41 23.90 13.70
N ALA A 14 18.70 22.93 14.57
CA ALA A 14 17.76 21.89 14.95
C ALA A 14 16.76 22.51 15.94
N GLY A 15 15.57 22.86 15.45
CA GLY A 15 14.54 23.47 16.27
C GLY A 15 13.40 24.04 15.44
N ALA A 16 12.66 23.19 14.76
CA ALA A 16 11.29 23.48 14.35
C ALA A 16 10.57 22.15 14.09
N ASP A 17 9.76 21.78 15.07
CA ASP A 17 8.43 21.20 14.85
C ASP A 17 8.37 19.99 13.92
N ARG A 18 8.79 18.83 14.44
CA ARG A 18 8.27 17.57 13.93
C ARG A 18 6.82 17.50 14.39
N PRO A 19 5.82 17.42 13.48
CA PRO A 19 4.52 16.93 13.91
C PRO A 19 4.76 15.54 14.49
N ARG A 20 4.71 15.44 15.81
CA ARG A 20 4.50 14.19 16.51
C ARG A 20 3.11 13.77 16.07
N LEU A 21 3.04 12.95 15.02
CA LEU A 21 1.84 12.19 14.71
C LEU A 21 1.69 11.23 15.89
N THR A 22 0.94 11.70 16.89
CA THR A 22 0.34 10.85 17.90
C THR A 22 -0.42 9.81 17.12
N LEU A 23 0.14 8.60 17.02
CA LEU A 23 -0.59 7.43 16.58
C LEU A 23 -1.84 7.40 17.44
N VAL A 24 -2.99 7.75 16.87
CA VAL A 24 -4.28 7.44 17.46
C VAL A 24 -4.51 5.98 17.09
N PRO A 25 -4.34 5.03 18.03
CA PRO A 25 -4.60 3.65 17.72
C PRO A 25 -6.10 3.54 17.41
N GLY A 26 -6.42 3.26 16.14
CA GLY A 26 -7.79 3.01 15.68
C GLY A 26 -8.49 4.10 14.86
N SER A 27 -7.85 5.21 14.46
CA SER A 27 -8.62 6.31 13.83
C SER A 27 -8.74 6.32 12.29
N ASP A 28 -7.91 5.59 11.53
CA ASP A 28 -8.00 5.67 10.04
C ASP A 28 -7.86 4.32 9.30
N ALA A 29 -7.65 3.20 10.02
CA ALA A 29 -7.53 1.86 9.43
C ALA A 29 -8.76 1.38 8.64
N HIS A 30 -9.90 2.07 8.75
CA HIS A 30 -11.14 1.75 8.05
C HIS A 30 -11.50 2.76 6.95
N ARG A 31 -10.68 3.79 6.73
CA ARG A 31 -11.00 4.79 5.72
C ARG A 31 -10.86 4.17 4.34
N THR A 32 -11.98 4.10 3.63
CA THR A 32 -12.00 3.74 2.22
C THR A 32 -11.76 5.00 1.41
N VAL A 33 -10.73 4.99 0.58
CA VAL A 33 -10.38 6.10 -0.31
C VAL A 33 -10.23 5.61 -1.74
N GLU A 34 -10.34 6.51 -2.71
CA GLU A 34 -9.99 6.17 -4.09
C GLU A 34 -8.48 5.92 -4.21
N LEU A 35 -8.07 4.97 -5.04
CA LEU A 35 -6.66 4.68 -5.26
C LEU A 35 -5.84 5.92 -5.67
N ALA A 36 -6.42 6.82 -6.48
CA ALA A 36 -5.76 8.05 -6.90
C ALA A 36 -5.40 8.96 -5.71
N ALA A 37 -6.23 8.97 -4.67
CA ALA A 37 -5.98 9.78 -3.47
C ALA A 37 -4.75 9.28 -2.67
N LEU A 38 -4.40 7.99 -2.79
CA LEU A 38 -3.26 7.42 -2.08
C LEU A 38 -1.91 7.83 -2.68
N THR A 39 -1.88 8.35 -3.90
CA THR A 39 -0.63 8.67 -4.59
C THR A 39 0.09 9.89 -4.03
N ALA A 40 -0.64 10.75 -3.31
CA ALA A 40 -0.10 11.92 -2.64
C ALA A 40 0.44 11.62 -1.23
N GLU A 41 0.22 10.42 -0.71
CA GLU A 41 0.52 10.06 0.68
C GLU A 41 1.64 9.02 0.76
N SER A 42 2.59 9.24 1.68
CA SER A 42 3.51 8.18 2.09
C SER A 42 2.73 7.10 2.84
N MET A 43 3.09 5.83 2.61
CA MET A 43 2.46 4.71 3.32
C MET A 43 2.66 4.88 4.84
N PRO A 44 1.59 4.84 5.65
CA PRO A 44 1.71 4.92 7.10
C PRO A 44 2.60 3.79 7.67
N ALA A 45 3.32 4.07 8.76
CA ALA A 45 4.28 3.12 9.32
C ALA A 45 3.61 1.93 10.06
N ASP A 46 2.35 2.06 10.43
CA ASP A 46 1.55 1.06 11.15
C ASP A 46 0.68 0.20 10.23
N VAL A 47 0.78 0.39 8.90
CA VAL A 47 0.08 -0.40 7.89
C VAL A 47 1.05 -1.24 7.09
N ARG A 48 0.55 -2.36 6.58
CA ARG A 48 1.24 -3.24 5.64
C ARG A 48 1.09 -2.76 4.19
N GLY A 49 0.04 -1.99 3.93
CA GLY A 49 -0.33 -1.49 2.60
C GLY A 49 -1.83 -1.21 2.51
N ALA A 50 -2.33 -1.00 1.31
CA ALA A 50 -3.74 -0.79 1.03
C ALA A 50 -4.33 -1.97 0.23
N LEU A 51 -5.42 -2.55 0.73
CA LEU A 51 -6.24 -3.51 0.03
C LEU A 51 -7.10 -2.80 -1.01
N VAL A 52 -7.00 -3.23 -2.25
CA VAL A 52 -7.68 -2.66 -3.40
C VAL A 52 -8.75 -3.62 -3.90
N ARG A 53 -9.94 -3.07 -4.14
CA ARG A 53 -11.09 -3.80 -4.68
C ARG A 53 -11.87 -2.93 -5.66
N PRO A 54 -12.60 -3.53 -6.61
CA PRO A 54 -13.50 -2.77 -7.47
C PRO A 54 -14.74 -2.33 -6.69
N ALA A 55 -15.19 -1.09 -6.91
CA ALA A 55 -16.45 -0.57 -6.40
C ALA A 55 -17.05 0.43 -7.38
N ARG A 56 -18.25 0.15 -7.90
CA ARG A 56 -19.03 1.05 -8.79
C ARG A 56 -18.20 1.66 -9.95
N GLY A 57 -17.34 0.88 -10.59
CA GLY A 57 -16.49 1.34 -11.70
C GLY A 57 -15.18 2.02 -11.32
N ALA A 58 -14.90 2.18 -10.02
CA ALA A 58 -13.64 2.69 -9.49
C ALA A 58 -12.86 1.61 -8.73
N LEU A 59 -11.58 1.87 -8.48
CA LEU A 59 -10.79 1.11 -7.51
C LEU A 59 -10.81 1.88 -6.19
N VAL A 60 -11.31 1.21 -5.15
CA VAL A 60 -11.28 1.72 -3.79
C VAL A 60 -10.24 0.95 -2.99
N ALA A 61 -9.59 1.67 -2.09
CA ALA A 61 -8.50 1.20 -1.28
C ALA A 61 -8.83 1.35 0.20
N THR A 62 -8.44 0.36 1.00
CA THR A 62 -8.60 0.37 2.46
C THR A 62 -7.30 -0.09 3.11
N TRP A 63 -6.85 0.62 4.14
CA TRP A 63 -5.61 0.29 4.83
C TRP A 63 -5.65 -1.08 5.51
N LEU A 64 -4.56 -1.84 5.38
CA LEU A 64 -4.37 -3.12 6.08
C LEU A 64 -3.36 -2.92 7.22
N PRO A 65 -3.77 -2.98 8.49
CA PRO A 65 -2.86 -2.80 9.63
C PRO A 65 -1.74 -3.85 9.68
N LEU A 66 -0.53 -3.44 10.04
CA LEU A 66 0.66 -4.30 10.13
C LEU A 66 0.54 -5.40 11.20
N GLY A 67 -0.18 -5.12 12.28
CA GLY A 67 -0.36 -6.04 13.42
C GLY A 67 -1.39 -7.16 13.19
N ARG A 68 -2.12 -7.14 12.07
CA ARG A 68 -2.97 -8.27 11.69
C ARG A 68 -2.13 -9.27 10.91
N THR A 69 -2.04 -10.50 11.39
CA THR A 69 -1.72 -11.70 10.57
C THR A 69 -2.82 -12.01 9.54
N ALA A 70 -3.67 -11.02 9.21
CA ALA A 70 -4.73 -11.18 8.24
C ALA A 70 -4.06 -11.33 6.87
N ALA A 71 -4.15 -12.55 6.34
CA ALA A 71 -3.86 -12.82 4.95
C ALA A 71 -4.63 -11.85 4.07
N VAL A 72 -4.03 -11.41 2.96
CA VAL A 72 -4.76 -10.67 1.94
C VAL A 72 -5.95 -11.53 1.48
N PRO A 73 -7.20 -11.02 1.55
CA PRO A 73 -8.36 -11.79 1.15
C PRO A 73 -8.23 -12.28 -0.28
N GLU A 74 -8.73 -13.48 -0.53
CA GLU A 74 -8.72 -14.08 -1.85
C GLU A 74 -9.37 -13.16 -2.90
N GLY A 75 -8.71 -12.98 -4.04
CA GLY A 75 -9.20 -12.11 -5.11
C GLY A 75 -9.10 -10.61 -4.82
N GLN A 76 -8.43 -10.21 -3.74
CA GLN A 76 -8.07 -8.81 -3.49
C GLN A 76 -6.58 -8.57 -3.73
N VAL A 77 -6.24 -7.32 -4.08
CA VAL A 77 -4.85 -6.91 -4.29
C VAL A 77 -4.39 -6.03 -3.15
N LEU A 78 -3.28 -6.38 -2.51
CA LEU A 78 -2.55 -5.52 -1.58
C LEU A 78 -1.51 -4.72 -2.34
N LEU A 79 -1.62 -3.39 -2.28
CA LEU A 79 -0.58 -2.47 -2.72
C LEU A 79 0.24 -2.01 -1.52
N SER A 80 1.55 -2.11 -1.61
CA SER A 80 2.51 -1.58 -0.63
C SER A 80 3.49 -0.68 -1.36
N TRP A 81 3.89 0.43 -0.75
CA TRP A 81 4.82 1.34 -1.39
C TRP A 81 5.76 2.03 -0.41
N THR A 82 6.94 2.37 -0.92
CA THR A 82 7.99 3.04 -0.15
C THR A 82 8.53 4.22 -0.95
N SER A 83 8.61 5.39 -0.32
CA SER A 83 9.28 6.55 -0.92
C SER A 83 10.78 6.31 -0.97
N VAL A 84 11.36 6.29 -2.17
CA VAL A 84 12.81 6.07 -2.42
C VAL A 84 13.54 7.36 -2.81
N GLY A 85 12.81 8.47 -2.92
CA GLY A 85 13.37 9.80 -3.18
C GLY A 85 12.29 10.89 -3.15
N PRO A 86 12.65 12.15 -3.45
CA PRO A 86 11.75 13.30 -3.34
C PRO A 86 10.46 13.22 -4.15
N ASP A 87 10.46 12.41 -5.22
CA ASP A 87 9.32 12.17 -6.11
C ASP A 87 9.45 10.77 -6.73
N ARG A 88 9.90 9.81 -5.93
CA ARG A 88 10.07 8.42 -6.39
C ARG A 88 9.51 7.47 -5.37
N THR A 89 8.72 6.53 -5.88
CA THR A 89 8.00 5.55 -5.09
C THR A 89 8.16 4.19 -5.72
N ASP A 90 8.66 3.24 -4.94
CA ASP A 90 8.62 1.83 -5.32
C ASP A 90 7.27 1.27 -4.88
N VAL A 91 6.53 0.69 -5.81
CA VAL A 91 5.20 0.10 -5.55
C VAL A 91 5.26 -1.40 -5.81
N THR A 92 4.70 -2.18 -4.90
CA THR A 92 4.58 -3.62 -5.00
C THR A 92 3.13 -4.03 -4.86
N ALA A 93 2.67 -4.95 -5.72
CA ALA A 93 1.34 -5.54 -5.64
C ALA A 93 1.43 -7.02 -5.27
N HIS A 94 0.58 -7.45 -4.33
CA HIS A 94 0.36 -8.86 -4.02
C HIS A 94 -1.12 -9.22 -4.21
N LEU A 95 -1.40 -10.38 -4.78
CA LEU A 95 -2.74 -10.94 -4.92
C LEU A 95 -3.00 -11.96 -3.81
N GLY A 96 -4.10 -11.79 -3.08
CA GLY A 96 -4.58 -12.79 -2.12
C GLY A 96 -5.08 -14.05 -2.82
N ARG A 97 -4.68 -15.21 -2.30
CA ARG A 97 -5.02 -16.56 -2.77
C ARG A 97 -5.48 -17.40 -1.58
N ALA A 98 -6.16 -18.52 -1.85
CA ALA A 98 -6.66 -19.44 -0.83
C ALA A 98 -5.64 -19.87 0.24
N HIS A 99 -4.35 -19.94 -0.12
CA HIS A 99 -3.28 -20.39 0.78
C HIS A 99 -2.15 -19.37 0.98
N GLY A 100 -2.45 -18.08 0.79
CA GLY A 100 -1.48 -17.01 1.03
C GLY A 100 -1.54 -15.93 -0.03
N GLU A 101 -0.38 -15.43 -0.45
CA GLU A 101 -0.28 -14.27 -1.31
C GLU A 101 0.73 -14.53 -2.42
N ALA A 102 0.40 -14.08 -3.63
CA ALA A 102 1.31 -14.14 -4.76
C ALA A 102 1.77 -12.74 -5.14
N LEU A 103 3.07 -12.55 -5.33
CA LEU A 103 3.60 -11.33 -5.93
C LEU A 103 2.98 -11.17 -7.33
N LEU A 104 2.32 -10.05 -7.53
CA LEU A 104 1.66 -9.73 -8.79
C LEU A 104 2.58 -8.90 -9.69
N ALA A 105 3.14 -7.82 -9.16
CA ALA A 105 3.97 -6.88 -9.90
C ALA A 105 4.83 -6.03 -8.97
N VAL A 106 5.93 -5.52 -9.50
CA VAL A 106 6.82 -4.54 -8.87
C VAL A 106 7.04 -3.40 -9.87
N TRP A 107 6.83 -2.18 -9.42
CA TRP A 107 7.10 -0.96 -10.18
C TRP A 107 8.12 -0.10 -9.45
N PRO A 108 9.39 -0.16 -9.83
CA PRO A 108 10.43 0.64 -9.19
C PRO A 108 10.42 2.09 -9.69
N GLY A 109 10.59 3.04 -8.76
CA GLY A 109 10.87 4.44 -9.04
C GLY A 109 9.78 5.19 -9.79
N LEU A 110 8.50 4.83 -9.58
CA LEU A 110 7.37 5.58 -10.11
C LEU A 110 7.37 7.02 -9.58
N ARG A 111 6.93 7.96 -10.41
CA ARG A 111 6.93 9.40 -10.09
C ARG A 111 5.52 9.96 -10.12
N GLY A 112 5.26 11.01 -9.33
CA GLY A 112 3.98 11.70 -9.30
C GLY A 112 2.80 10.77 -9.02
N GLU A 113 1.71 10.98 -9.77
CA GLU A 113 0.48 10.18 -9.71
C GLU A 113 0.73 8.80 -10.31
N TRP A 114 1.16 7.85 -9.47
CA TRP A 114 1.54 6.51 -9.92
C TRP A 114 0.34 5.57 -10.13
N SER A 115 -0.88 5.92 -9.70
CA SER A 115 -2.03 5.03 -9.84
C SER A 115 -2.45 4.87 -11.29
N GLY A 116 -2.24 5.86 -12.16
CA GLY A 116 -2.44 5.70 -13.60
C GLY A 116 -1.61 4.57 -14.21
N VAL A 117 -0.43 4.27 -13.66
CA VAL A 117 0.44 3.16 -14.09
C VAL A 117 -0.01 1.82 -13.49
N VAL A 118 -0.39 1.82 -12.21
CA VAL A 118 -0.74 0.60 -11.45
C VAL A 118 -2.16 0.11 -11.78
N ARG A 119 -3.11 1.03 -11.96
CA ARG A 119 -4.54 0.76 -12.12
C ARG A 119 -4.85 -0.20 -13.27
N PRO A 120 -4.29 -0.08 -14.49
CA PRO A 120 -4.59 -1.00 -15.58
C PRO A 120 -4.28 -2.46 -15.22
N THR A 121 -3.13 -2.73 -14.61
CA THR A 121 -2.75 -4.07 -14.18
C THR A 121 -3.69 -4.60 -13.10
N VAL A 122 -4.00 -3.77 -12.10
CA VAL A 122 -4.89 -4.16 -11.00
C VAL A 122 -6.30 -4.45 -11.51
N VAL A 123 -6.86 -3.62 -12.40
CA VAL A 123 -8.18 -3.84 -13.02
C VAL A 123 -8.20 -5.14 -13.81
N GLN A 124 -7.18 -5.40 -14.65
CA GLN A 124 -7.12 -6.63 -15.43
C GLN A 124 -7.07 -7.87 -14.53
N VAL A 125 -6.23 -7.86 -13.50
CA VAL A 125 -6.05 -9.01 -12.61
C VAL A 125 -7.31 -9.28 -11.80
N LEU A 126 -7.93 -8.24 -11.24
CA LEU A 126 -9.19 -8.38 -10.51
C LEU A 126 -10.32 -8.85 -11.43
N GLY A 127 -10.37 -8.36 -12.67
CA GLY A 127 -11.34 -8.80 -13.67
C GLY A 127 -11.15 -10.27 -14.05
N LEU A 128 -9.90 -10.69 -14.31
CA LEU A 128 -9.55 -12.09 -14.58
C LEU A 128 -9.91 -12.97 -13.39
N TYR A 129 -9.55 -12.58 -12.16
CA TYR A 129 -9.86 -13.34 -10.96
C TYR A 129 -11.37 -13.53 -10.77
N ALA A 130 -12.16 -12.48 -11.02
CA ALA A 130 -13.62 -12.54 -10.92
C ALA A 130 -14.26 -13.51 -11.92
N THR A 131 -13.60 -13.80 -13.05
CA THR A 131 -14.10 -14.77 -14.04
C THR A 131 -13.74 -16.21 -13.71
N LEU A 132 -12.80 -16.45 -12.78
CA LEU A 132 -12.41 -17.80 -12.44
C LEU A 132 -13.52 -18.47 -11.63
N PRO A 133 -13.86 -19.74 -11.95
CA PRO A 133 -14.75 -20.51 -11.12
C PRO A 133 -14.10 -20.65 -9.75
N HIS A 134 -14.76 -20.09 -8.73
CA HIS A 134 -14.31 -20.19 -7.36
C HIS A 134 -14.51 -21.65 -6.96
N VAL A 135 -13.46 -22.46 -7.02
CA VAL A 135 -13.50 -23.82 -6.50
C VAL A 135 -13.56 -23.70 -4.98
N ASN A 136 -14.78 -23.52 -4.47
CA ASN A 136 -15.09 -23.85 -3.09
C ASN A 136 -14.93 -25.36 -2.98
N THR A 137 -13.71 -25.81 -2.66
CA THR A 137 -13.48 -27.17 -2.17
C THR A 137 -14.06 -27.25 -0.77
N SER A 138 -15.38 -27.15 -0.65
CA SER A 138 -16.10 -27.71 0.47
C SER A 138 -16.03 -29.22 0.27
N VAL A 139 -14.93 -29.82 0.73
CA VAL A 139 -14.84 -31.27 0.85
C VAL A 139 -16.09 -31.76 1.58
N LEU A 140 -16.75 -32.71 0.94
CA LEU A 140 -18.00 -33.32 1.34
C LEU A 140 -17.99 -33.65 2.84
N SER A 141 -18.76 -32.90 3.63
CA SER A 141 -19.30 -33.41 4.88
C SER A 141 -20.44 -34.36 4.53
N GLY A 142 -20.09 -35.57 4.14
CA GLY A 142 -20.99 -36.69 3.90
C GLY A 142 -20.91 -37.68 5.05
N SER A 143 -21.55 -37.35 6.16
CA SER A 143 -21.86 -38.25 7.26
C SER A 143 -22.81 -39.39 6.84
N ARG A 144 -22.46 -40.64 7.19
CA ARG A 144 -23.39 -41.74 7.50
C ARG A 144 -22.73 -42.56 8.62
N GLN A 145 -23.28 -42.46 9.84
CA GLN A 145 -24.06 -43.50 10.52
C GLN A 145 -23.28 -44.80 10.76
#